data_AF-A0A1B9C0H2-F1
#
_entry.id   AF-A0A1B9C0H2-F1
#
_cell.length_a   1.000
_cell.length_b   1.000
_cell.length_c   1.000
_cell.angle_alpha   90.00
_cell.angle_beta   90.00
_cell.angle_gamma   90.00
#
_symmetry.space_group_name_H-M   'P 1'
#
loop_
_entity.id
_entity.type
_entity.pdbx_description
1 polymer ?
#
loop_
_entity_poly.entity_id
_entity_poly.type
_entity_poly.pdbx_seq_one_letter_code
_entity_poly.pdbx_strand_id
1 'polypeptide(L)'
;MGIVRQMIQQDTPPPAVEKALAGLDEAILGQIPPVWIEPMANWSGYCAYEFVAEGEIRISDVACGVRLDTDSPALARVTRDIILHEYAHRLLGPGYGHNGAFAAMRLTLSFRATNLPDQDEHPDWRRVKLYDIHDHHQDSLITMPQALAWAWSTAQELSKTASTAEQCAATIKARWTKFTDAQEHRAERLERQKAQQKRAAIDAEQMAEAKKRTHRLDKLYLFGFGLIGYAAAILVAVHH
;
A
#
# COMPACT_ATOMS: atom_id res chain seq x y z
N MET A 1 -14.51 7.56 35.75
CA MET A 1 -15.30 6.32 35.63
C MET A 1 -15.71 6.15 34.17
N GLY A 2 -14.78 5.75 33.31
CA GLY A 2 -14.96 5.72 31.85
C GLY A 2 -14.45 4.42 31.23
N ILE A 3 -15.19 3.92 30.23
CA ILE A 3 -14.86 2.89 29.23
C ILE A 3 -14.81 1.39 29.62
N VAL A 4 -14.83 0.98 30.89
CA VAL A 4 -14.76 -0.48 31.21
C VAL A 4 -16.12 -1.21 31.27
N ARG A 5 -17.25 -0.55 30.97
CA ARG A 5 -18.58 -1.18 31.03
C ARG A 5 -19.35 -1.03 29.73
N GLN A 6 -18.92 -1.74 28.70
CA GLN A 6 -19.88 -2.31 27.76
C GLN A 6 -19.36 -3.65 27.23
N MET A 7 -19.75 -4.66 28.02
CA MET A 7 -20.03 -6.03 27.65
C MET A 7 -18.90 -6.85 27.04
N ILE A 8 -18.17 -7.48 27.95
CA ILE A 8 -17.86 -8.90 27.79
C ILE A 8 -19.12 -9.62 28.27
N GLN A 9 -19.44 -10.83 27.81
CA GLN A 9 -20.50 -11.65 28.45
C GLN A 9 -20.22 -11.97 29.93
N GLN A 10 -19.18 -11.37 30.53
CA GLN A 10 -18.72 -11.51 31.89
C GLN A 10 -18.63 -10.11 32.52
N ASP A 11 -19.08 -9.97 33.77
CA ASP A 11 -19.11 -8.70 34.53
C ASP A 11 -17.71 -8.10 34.78
N THR A 12 -16.64 -8.81 34.46
CA THR A 12 -15.24 -8.39 34.64
C THR A 12 -14.43 -8.76 33.39
N PRO A 13 -13.69 -7.81 32.79
CA PRO A 13 -12.83 -8.12 31.65
C PRO A 13 -11.66 -9.04 32.03
N PRO A 14 -11.22 -9.94 31.13
CA PRO A 14 -9.99 -10.68 31.32
C PRO A 14 -8.80 -9.73 31.55
N PRO A 15 -7.86 -10.07 32.45
CA PRO A 15 -6.75 -9.19 32.82
C PRO A 15 -5.93 -8.68 31.63
N ALA A 16 -5.75 -9.51 30.59
CA ALA A 16 -5.05 -9.12 29.37
C ALA A 16 -5.76 -8.00 28.59
N VAL A 17 -7.09 -8.00 28.55
CA VAL A 17 -7.89 -6.97 27.85
C VAL A 17 -7.89 -5.68 28.66
N GLU A 18 -8.07 -5.77 29.98
CA GLU A 18 -8.00 -4.61 30.87
C GLU A 18 -6.63 -3.91 30.76
N LYS A 19 -5.54 -4.68 30.82
CA LYS A 19 -4.18 -4.15 30.65
C LYS A 19 -3.90 -3.64 29.24
N ALA A 20 -4.50 -4.24 28.21
CA ALA A 20 -4.33 -3.79 26.83
C ALA A 20 -4.96 -2.40 26.62
N LEU A 21 -6.12 -2.16 27.23
CA LEU A 21 -6.86 -0.89 27.17
C LEU A 21 -6.30 0.17 28.12
N ALA A 22 -5.66 -0.24 29.22
CA ALA A 22 -5.02 0.68 30.15
C ALA A 22 -3.99 1.56 29.42
N GLY A 23 -4.03 2.88 29.65
CA GLY A 23 -3.09 3.83 29.05
C GLY A 23 -3.36 4.19 27.58
N LEU A 24 -4.50 3.77 27.01
CA LEU A 24 -5.01 4.35 25.77
C LEU A 24 -5.69 5.68 26.10
N ASP A 25 -5.12 6.78 25.63
CA ASP A 25 -5.63 8.13 25.88
C ASP A 25 -6.83 8.43 24.96
N GLU A 26 -8.02 8.52 25.55
CA GLU A 26 -9.28 8.83 24.85
C GLU A 26 -9.25 10.17 24.11
N ALA A 27 -8.49 11.15 24.61
CA ALA A 27 -8.38 12.45 23.95
C ALA A 27 -7.63 12.35 22.62
N ILE A 28 -6.74 11.35 22.49
CA ILE A 28 -5.86 11.17 21.33
C ILE A 28 -6.40 10.09 20.38
N LEU A 29 -6.97 9.02 20.93
CA LEU A 29 -7.44 7.87 20.19
C LEU A 29 -8.95 7.91 19.90
N GLY A 30 -9.68 8.86 20.48
CA GLY A 30 -11.13 8.90 20.39
C GLY A 30 -11.78 7.82 21.24
N GLN A 31 -13.10 7.67 21.11
CA GLN A 31 -13.84 6.62 21.80
C GLN A 31 -13.61 5.29 21.07
N ILE A 32 -12.78 4.42 21.66
CA ILE A 32 -12.61 3.05 21.17
C ILE A 32 -13.97 2.34 21.25
N PRO A 33 -14.41 1.67 20.16
CA PRO A 33 -15.68 0.96 20.16
C PRO A 33 -15.67 -0.20 21.16
N PRO A 34 -16.84 -0.69 21.58
CA PRO A 34 -16.93 -1.85 22.47
C PRO A 34 -16.10 -3.04 21.96
N VAL A 35 -15.34 -3.64 22.87
CA VAL A 35 -14.49 -4.82 22.60
C VAL A 35 -15.15 -6.04 23.23
N TRP A 36 -15.44 -7.03 22.40
CA TRP A 36 -16.12 -8.25 22.81
C TRP A 36 -15.22 -9.46 22.61
N ILE A 37 -15.37 -10.42 23.50
CA ILE A 37 -14.60 -11.66 23.47
C ILE A 37 -15.54 -12.79 23.11
N GLU A 38 -15.16 -13.58 22.12
CA GLU A 38 -15.95 -14.73 21.68
C GLU A 38 -15.07 -15.95 21.34
N PRO A 39 -15.64 -17.16 21.38
CA PRO A 39 -14.93 -18.36 20.97
C PRO A 39 -14.61 -18.32 19.48
N MET A 40 -13.34 -18.13 19.13
CA MET A 40 -12.87 -18.16 17.73
C MET A 40 -11.73 -19.15 17.56
N ALA A 41 -11.85 -20.05 16.59
CA ALA A 41 -10.84 -21.08 16.32
C ALA A 41 -9.72 -20.62 15.38
N ASN A 42 -10.01 -19.74 14.42
CA ASN A 42 -9.12 -19.47 13.29
C ASN A 42 -8.61 -18.03 13.21
N TRP A 43 -9.24 -17.10 13.93
CA TRP A 43 -9.00 -15.67 13.80
C TRP A 43 -8.64 -15.11 15.18
N SER A 44 -7.70 -14.17 15.24
CA SER A 44 -7.31 -13.52 16.50
C SER A 44 -8.29 -12.41 16.90
N GLY A 45 -8.92 -11.76 15.92
CA GLY A 45 -9.97 -10.76 16.09
C GLY A 45 -10.52 -10.35 14.73
N TYR A 46 -11.59 -9.54 14.74
CA TYR A 46 -12.12 -8.85 13.57
C TYR A 46 -12.93 -7.61 13.98
N CYS A 47 -12.86 -6.58 13.14
CA CYS A 47 -13.81 -5.49 13.09
C CYS A 47 -14.05 -5.16 11.62
N ALA A 48 -14.96 -5.90 11.00
CA ALA A 48 -15.39 -5.61 9.64
C ALA A 48 -16.88 -5.31 9.62
N TYR A 49 -17.24 -4.24 8.92
CA TYR A 49 -18.61 -3.78 8.65
C TYR A 49 -19.50 -4.87 8.02
N GLU A 50 -18.89 -5.89 7.42
CA GLU A 50 -19.55 -7.04 6.83
C GLU A 50 -20.01 -8.07 7.88
N PHE A 51 -19.48 -8.01 9.10
CA PHE A 51 -19.72 -8.99 10.16
C PHE A 51 -20.34 -8.40 11.45
N VAL A 52 -20.29 -7.08 11.64
CA VAL A 52 -20.86 -6.39 12.82
C VAL A 52 -21.59 -5.10 12.43
N ALA A 53 -22.88 -5.02 12.79
CA ALA A 53 -23.76 -3.91 12.43
C ALA A 53 -23.35 -2.55 13.05
N GLU A 54 -22.70 -2.57 14.22
CA GLU A 54 -22.36 -1.36 15.00
C GLU A 54 -20.85 -1.01 14.96
N GLY A 55 -20.05 -1.78 14.23
CA GLY A 55 -18.60 -1.53 14.08
C GLY A 55 -17.81 -1.74 15.38
N GLU A 56 -18.21 -2.74 16.14
CA GLU A 56 -17.59 -3.21 17.37
C GLU A 56 -16.36 -4.08 17.07
N ILE A 57 -15.45 -4.20 18.03
CA ILE A 57 -14.27 -5.07 17.88
C ILE A 57 -14.57 -6.42 18.52
N ARG A 58 -14.38 -7.51 17.78
CA ARG A 58 -14.46 -8.89 18.30
C ARG A 58 -13.05 -9.46 18.42
N ILE A 59 -12.74 -10.12 19.53
CA ILE A 59 -11.43 -10.74 19.78
C ILE A 59 -11.61 -12.19 20.24
N SER A 60 -10.72 -13.05 19.79
CA SER A 60 -10.70 -14.45 20.19
C SER A 60 -10.38 -14.61 21.68
N ASP A 61 -11.16 -15.45 22.35
CA ASP A 61 -10.91 -15.95 23.70
C ASP A 61 -9.53 -16.62 23.85
N VAL A 62 -9.05 -17.28 22.78
CA VAL A 62 -7.71 -17.88 22.73
C VAL A 62 -6.64 -16.80 22.61
N ALA A 63 -6.84 -15.79 21.74
CA ALA A 63 -5.85 -14.74 21.51
C ALA A 63 -5.65 -13.80 22.72
N CYS A 64 -6.70 -13.62 23.53
CA CYS A 64 -6.65 -12.88 24.80
C CYS A 64 -6.28 -13.77 26.00
N GLY A 65 -5.95 -15.05 25.78
CA GLY A 65 -5.58 -16.01 26.81
C GLY A 65 -6.62 -16.21 27.92
N VAL A 66 -7.90 -16.00 27.60
CA VAL A 66 -9.03 -16.20 28.54
C VAL A 66 -9.08 -17.66 29.01
N ARG A 67 -8.79 -18.60 28.11
CA ARG A 67 -8.72 -20.03 28.45
C ARG A 67 -7.54 -20.42 29.32
N LEU A 68 -6.51 -19.56 29.38
CA LEU A 68 -5.25 -19.84 30.07
C LEU A 68 -5.17 -19.14 31.44
N ASP A 69 -6.17 -18.32 31.81
CA ASP A 69 -6.20 -17.51 33.04
C ASP A 69 -4.85 -16.84 33.35
N THR A 70 -4.21 -16.33 32.29
CA THR A 70 -2.82 -15.91 32.36
C THR A 70 -2.74 -14.39 32.42
N ASP A 71 -2.24 -13.87 33.53
CA ASP A 71 -1.90 -12.46 33.65
C ASP A 71 -0.47 -12.18 33.14
N SER A 72 -0.30 -12.17 31.81
CA SER A 72 1.00 -11.93 31.18
C SER A 72 1.07 -10.56 30.48
N PRO A 73 2.10 -9.73 30.77
CA PRO A 73 2.36 -8.51 30.01
C PRO A 73 2.55 -8.74 28.51
N ALA A 74 3.09 -9.90 28.11
CA ALA A 74 3.25 -10.25 26.71
C ALA A 74 1.90 -10.47 26.01
N LEU A 75 0.95 -11.08 26.72
CA LEU A 75 -0.40 -11.33 26.23
C LEU A 75 -1.23 -10.04 26.15
N ALA A 76 -1.11 -9.15 27.14
CA ALA A 76 -1.72 -7.81 27.08
C ALA A 76 -1.21 -7.01 25.86
N ARG A 77 0.10 -7.08 25.56
CA ARG A 77 0.66 -6.44 24.35
C ARG A 77 0.12 -7.04 23.05
N VAL A 78 -0.06 -8.37 22.98
CA VAL A 78 -0.67 -9.01 21.80
C VAL A 78 -2.13 -8.61 21.66
N THR A 79 -2.87 -8.59 22.77
CA THR A 79 -4.27 -8.19 22.81
C THR A 79 -4.46 -6.74 22.35
N ARG A 80 -3.61 -5.83 22.83
CA ARG A 80 -3.57 -4.44 22.36
C ARG A 80 -3.30 -4.35 20.86
N ASP A 81 -2.31 -5.10 20.37
CA ASP A 81 -1.95 -5.11 18.95
C ASP A 81 -3.15 -5.51 18.07
N ILE A 82 -3.93 -6.50 18.51
CA ILE A 82 -5.18 -6.91 17.84
C ILE A 82 -6.22 -5.79 17.91
N ILE A 83 -6.45 -5.21 19.09
CA ILE A 83 -7.42 -4.10 19.25
C ILE A 83 -7.09 -2.95 18.29
N LEU A 84 -5.82 -2.53 18.22
CA LEU A 84 -5.40 -1.43 17.36
C LEU A 84 -5.49 -1.78 15.86
N HIS A 85 -5.24 -3.04 15.49
CA HIS A 85 -5.45 -3.53 14.13
C HIS A 85 -6.92 -3.39 13.71
N GLU A 86 -7.82 -3.95 14.52
CA GLU A 86 -9.25 -3.93 14.23
C GLU A 86 -9.82 -2.52 14.31
N TYR A 87 -9.32 -1.70 15.22
CA TYR A 87 -9.70 -0.30 15.30
C TYR A 87 -9.29 0.50 14.06
N ALA A 88 -8.14 0.19 13.44
CA ALA A 88 -7.74 0.81 12.18
C ALA A 88 -8.73 0.49 11.04
N HIS A 89 -9.19 -0.76 10.92
CA HIS A 89 -10.26 -1.12 9.97
C HIS A 89 -11.54 -0.33 10.23
N ARG A 90 -11.94 -0.21 11.50
CA ARG A 90 -13.11 0.56 11.92
C ARG A 90 -13.04 2.04 11.60
N LEU A 91 -11.86 2.65 11.69
CA LEU A 91 -11.69 4.08 11.45
C LEU A 91 -11.70 4.41 9.95
N LEU A 92 -11.10 3.54 9.15
CA LEU A 92 -11.00 3.75 7.71
C LEU A 92 -12.31 3.45 6.98
N GLY A 93 -13.03 2.40 7.38
CA GLY A 93 -14.24 1.99 6.67
C GLY A 93 -13.97 0.91 5.62
N PRO A 94 -15.03 0.47 4.90
CA PRO A 94 -14.87 -0.48 3.80
C PRO A 94 -13.97 0.08 2.69
N GLY A 95 -13.25 -0.81 1.99
CA GLY A 95 -12.31 -0.46 0.91
C GLY A 95 -10.86 -0.23 1.36
N TYR A 96 -10.58 -0.36 2.66
CA TYR A 96 -9.24 -0.26 3.23
C TYR A 96 -8.92 -1.51 4.05
N GLY A 97 -8.77 -2.65 3.36
CA GLY A 97 -8.31 -3.92 3.94
C GLY A 97 -6.87 -3.80 4.43
N HIS A 98 -5.91 -4.43 3.76
CA HIS A 98 -4.49 -4.36 4.17
C HIS A 98 -3.67 -3.64 3.10
N ASN A 99 -3.94 -2.33 2.96
CA ASN A 99 -3.25 -1.43 2.01
C ASN A 99 -2.44 -0.34 2.73
N GLY A 100 -1.80 0.55 1.96
CA GLY A 100 -0.98 1.63 2.53
C GLY A 100 -1.73 2.58 3.48
N ALA A 101 -3.02 2.86 3.26
CA ALA A 101 -3.82 3.66 4.19
C ALA A 101 -4.08 2.93 5.51
N PHE A 102 -4.39 1.64 5.44
CA PHE A 102 -4.52 0.79 6.63
C PHE A 102 -3.24 0.77 7.46
N ALA A 103 -2.10 0.49 6.82
CA ALA A 103 -0.81 0.49 7.48
C ALA A 103 -0.48 1.86 8.12
N ALA A 104 -0.81 2.97 7.45
CA ALA A 104 -0.62 4.31 8.00
C ALA A 104 -1.44 4.53 9.26
N MET A 105 -2.72 4.14 9.23
CA MET A 105 -3.62 4.31 10.38
C MET A 105 -3.17 3.45 11.56
N ARG A 106 -2.83 2.17 11.32
CA ARG A 106 -2.31 1.27 12.35
C ARG A 106 -1.03 1.84 12.99
N LEU A 107 -0.07 2.29 12.18
CA LEU A 107 1.16 2.93 12.68
C LEU A 107 0.86 4.20 13.48
N THR A 108 -0.07 5.05 13.04
CA THR A 108 -0.47 6.25 13.79
C THR A 108 -1.01 5.90 15.16
N LEU A 109 -1.89 4.89 15.25
CA LEU A 109 -2.43 4.41 16.52
C LEU A 109 -1.31 3.85 17.42
N SER A 110 -0.44 3.00 16.87
CA SER A 110 0.68 2.41 17.61
C SER A 110 1.66 3.46 18.12
N PHE A 111 2.00 4.49 17.34
CA PHE A 111 2.87 5.58 17.79
C PHE A 111 2.25 6.44 18.90
N ARG A 112 0.92 6.50 18.98
CA ARG A 112 0.19 7.26 20.00
C ARG A 112 -0.08 6.45 21.27
N ALA A 113 -0.18 5.12 21.13
CA ALA A 113 -0.40 4.20 22.24
C ALA A 113 0.83 3.95 23.14
N THR A 114 2.00 4.52 22.82
CA THR A 114 3.28 4.26 23.50
C THR A 114 3.43 4.87 24.90
N ASN A 115 2.39 5.49 25.47
CA ASN A 115 2.44 6.13 26.81
C ASN A 115 2.28 5.15 27.98
N LEU A 116 2.52 3.85 27.80
CA LEU A 116 2.58 2.91 28.92
C LEU A 116 3.95 2.98 29.61
N PRO A 117 4.02 3.06 30.96
CA PRO A 117 5.27 3.24 31.71
C PRO A 117 6.31 2.11 31.56
N ASP A 118 5.99 0.96 30.94
CA ASP A 118 6.89 -0.19 30.76
C ASP A 118 7.33 -0.42 29.29
N GLN A 119 7.21 0.58 28.39
CA GLN A 119 7.49 0.41 26.95
C GLN A 119 8.95 0.63 26.51
N ASP A 120 9.87 0.92 27.41
CA ASP A 120 11.27 1.22 27.07
C ASP A 120 12.00 0.05 26.37
N GLU A 121 11.52 -1.19 26.50
CA GLU A 121 12.17 -2.36 25.88
C GLU A 121 11.63 -2.69 24.47
N HIS A 122 10.33 -2.50 24.20
CA HIS A 122 9.70 -2.90 22.93
C HIS A 122 8.51 -2.01 22.54
N PRO A 123 8.74 -0.92 21.78
CA PRO A 123 7.65 -0.01 21.41
C PRO A 123 6.67 -0.68 20.42
N ASP A 124 5.37 -0.42 20.60
CA ASP A 124 4.27 -1.11 19.89
C ASP A 124 4.36 -1.01 18.35
N TRP A 125 4.96 0.07 17.82
CA TRP A 125 5.14 0.21 16.36
C TRP A 125 6.03 -0.87 15.73
N ARG A 126 6.93 -1.51 16.51
CA ARG A 126 7.79 -2.62 16.03
C ARG A 126 6.99 -3.88 15.71
N ARG A 127 5.71 -3.91 16.10
CA ARG A 127 4.80 -5.05 15.88
C ARG A 127 3.91 -4.89 14.66
N VAL A 128 3.89 -3.72 14.02
CA VAL A 128 3.27 -3.57 12.71
C VAL A 128 4.01 -4.49 11.75
N LYS A 129 3.31 -5.50 11.23
CA LYS A 129 3.93 -6.57 10.45
C LYS A 129 3.77 -6.25 8.97
N LEU A 130 4.68 -6.80 8.15
CA LEU A 130 4.57 -6.69 6.69
C LEU A 130 3.26 -7.28 6.12
N TYR A 131 2.56 -8.16 6.87
CA TYR A 131 1.24 -8.64 6.47
C TYR A 131 0.18 -7.55 6.44
N ASP A 132 0.39 -6.40 7.08
CA ASP A 132 -0.54 -5.26 7.06
C ASP A 132 -0.61 -4.55 5.70
N ILE A 133 0.21 -4.97 4.73
CA ILE A 133 0.25 -4.46 3.35
C ILE A 133 0.22 -5.67 2.39
N HIS A 134 -0.91 -6.39 2.33
CA HIS A 134 -1.06 -7.56 1.46
C HIS A 134 -2.03 -7.37 0.29
N ASP A 135 -2.99 -6.43 0.36
CA ASP A 135 -4.02 -6.26 -0.69
C ASP A 135 -3.51 -5.61 -1.98
N HIS A 136 -2.20 -5.49 -2.15
CA HIS A 136 -1.56 -4.99 -3.36
C HIS A 136 -1.28 -6.10 -4.40
N HIS A 137 -2.02 -7.21 -4.37
CA HIS A 137 -1.79 -8.34 -5.26
C HIS A 137 -2.12 -8.02 -6.73
N GLN A 138 -1.14 -8.33 -7.60
CA GLN A 138 -1.09 -8.43 -9.06
C GLN A 138 -1.49 -7.21 -9.92
N ASP A 139 -2.49 -6.41 -9.52
CA ASP A 139 -3.02 -5.29 -10.35
C ASP A 139 -2.77 -3.89 -9.74
N SER A 140 -2.10 -3.82 -8.59
CA SER A 140 -1.74 -2.53 -7.96
C SER A 140 -0.53 -1.89 -8.63
N LEU A 141 -0.69 -0.66 -9.14
CA LEU A 141 0.41 0.18 -9.64
C LEU A 141 1.38 0.65 -8.54
N ILE A 142 1.04 0.41 -7.28
CA ILE A 142 1.84 0.75 -6.10
C ILE A 142 2.53 -0.50 -5.58
N THR A 143 3.85 -0.46 -5.42
CA THR A 143 4.60 -1.55 -4.82
C THR A 143 4.51 -1.53 -3.30
N MET A 144 4.63 -2.70 -2.65
CA MET A 144 4.63 -2.81 -1.18
C MET A 144 5.65 -1.85 -0.51
N PRO A 145 6.91 -1.72 -0.98
CA PRO A 145 7.84 -0.74 -0.41
C PRO A 145 7.38 0.71 -0.55
N GLN A 146 6.73 1.08 -1.65
CA GLN A 146 6.19 2.44 -1.84
C GLN A 146 5.03 2.70 -0.88
N ALA A 147 4.11 1.75 -0.75
CA ALA A 147 3.00 1.83 0.19
C ALA A 147 3.50 1.94 1.64
N LEU A 148 4.50 1.14 2.02
CA LEU A 148 5.09 1.17 3.36
C LEU A 148 5.82 2.50 3.64
N ALA A 149 6.62 3.00 2.69
CA ALA A 149 7.33 4.27 2.85
C ALA A 149 6.34 5.44 3.00
N TRP A 150 5.25 5.43 2.22
CA TRP A 150 4.16 6.40 2.33
C TRP A 150 3.43 6.29 3.67
N ALA A 151 3.12 5.07 4.10
CA ALA A 151 2.43 4.82 5.36
C ALA A 151 3.24 5.29 6.56
N TRP A 152 4.53 4.96 6.57
CA TRP A 152 5.46 5.33 7.63
C TRP A 152 5.63 6.84 7.77
N SER A 153 5.82 7.56 6.66
CA SER A 153 5.97 9.02 6.68
C SER A 153 4.68 9.72 7.14
N THR A 154 3.53 9.29 6.61
CA THR A 154 2.21 9.80 6.99
C THR A 154 1.93 9.55 8.47
N ALA A 155 2.24 8.34 8.95
CA ALA A 155 2.00 7.98 10.34
C ALA A 155 2.86 8.78 11.33
N GLN A 156 4.14 9.00 11.01
CA GLN A 156 5.04 9.83 11.82
C GLN A 156 4.62 11.29 11.89
N GLU A 157 4.04 11.83 10.80
CA GLU A 157 3.52 13.19 10.80
C GLU A 157 2.27 13.28 11.68
N LEU A 158 1.29 12.41 11.42
CA LEU A 158 -0.01 12.45 12.09
C LEU A 158 0.08 12.10 13.57
N SER A 159 0.96 11.17 13.96
CA SER A 159 1.11 10.76 15.37
C SER A 159 1.47 11.93 16.30
N LYS A 160 2.13 12.97 15.77
CA LYS A 160 2.55 14.17 16.52
C LYS A 160 1.51 15.28 16.55
N THR A 161 0.40 15.14 15.82
CA THR A 161 -0.68 16.12 15.79
C THR A 161 -1.63 15.92 16.96
N ALA A 162 -2.34 16.99 17.36
CA ALA A 162 -3.43 16.91 18.33
C ALA A 162 -4.76 16.39 17.76
N SER A 163 -4.77 15.95 16.49
CA SER A 163 -5.96 15.43 15.83
C SER A 163 -6.41 14.11 16.47
N THR A 164 -7.73 13.93 16.60
CA THR A 164 -8.36 12.65 16.98
C THR A 164 -8.06 11.53 15.96
N ALA A 165 -8.26 10.27 16.34
CA ALA A 165 -8.04 9.14 15.45
C ALA A 165 -8.94 9.20 14.19
N GLU A 166 -10.18 9.66 14.33
CA GLU A 166 -11.13 9.84 13.23
C GLU A 166 -10.67 10.94 12.26
N GLN A 167 -10.14 12.05 12.79
CA GLN A 167 -9.56 13.12 11.97
C GLN A 167 -8.30 12.65 11.23
N CYS A 168 -7.46 11.85 11.90
CA CYS A 168 -6.33 11.19 11.25
C CYS A 168 -6.79 10.25 10.14
N ALA A 169 -7.81 9.42 10.39
CA ALA A 169 -8.36 8.51 9.39
C ALA A 169 -8.91 9.25 8.16
N ALA A 170 -9.68 10.33 8.36
CA ALA A 170 -10.15 11.18 7.27
C ALA A 170 -9.00 11.77 6.45
N THR A 171 -7.95 12.24 7.12
CA THR A 171 -6.74 12.78 6.48
C THR A 171 -5.98 11.72 5.69
N ILE A 172 -5.81 10.52 6.27
CA ILE A 172 -5.13 9.38 5.64
C ILE A 172 -5.89 8.97 4.38
N LYS A 173 -7.22 8.83 4.45
CA LYS A 173 -8.05 8.50 3.27
C LYS A 173 -7.86 9.50 2.15
N ALA A 174 -7.98 10.79 2.44
CA ALA A 174 -7.83 11.84 1.44
C ALA A 174 -6.41 11.87 0.83
N ARG A 175 -5.37 11.66 1.64
CA ARG A 175 -3.98 11.63 1.15
C ARG A 175 -3.68 10.36 0.36
N TRP A 176 -4.25 9.23 0.77
CA TRP A 176 -4.07 7.96 0.08
C TRP A 176 -4.67 7.99 -1.32
N THR A 177 -5.91 8.50 -1.47
CA THR A 177 -6.53 8.70 -2.79
C THR A 177 -5.64 9.57 -3.69
N LYS A 178 -5.14 10.71 -3.19
CA LYS A 178 -4.23 11.55 -3.98
C LYS A 178 -2.94 10.82 -4.38
N PHE A 179 -2.43 9.97 -3.50
CA PHE A 179 -1.24 9.17 -3.78
C PHE A 179 -1.51 8.10 -4.85
N THR A 180 -2.64 7.40 -4.77
CA THR A 180 -3.04 6.40 -5.78
C THR A 180 -3.26 7.05 -7.15
N ASP A 181 -3.99 8.17 -7.20
CA ASP A 181 -4.27 8.89 -8.45
C ASP A 181 -2.97 9.40 -9.13
N ALA A 182 -2.02 9.89 -8.32
CA ALA A 182 -0.73 10.34 -8.84
C ALA A 182 0.10 9.18 -9.44
N GLN A 183 -0.03 7.98 -8.87
CA GLN A 183 0.66 6.78 -9.34
C GLN A 183 0.02 6.24 -10.63
N GLU A 184 -1.31 6.29 -10.74
CA GLU A 184 -2.05 6.01 -11.98
C GLU A 184 -1.62 6.94 -13.12
N HIS A 185 -1.69 8.26 -12.91
CA HIS A 185 -1.26 9.22 -13.93
C HIS A 185 0.22 9.08 -14.31
N ARG A 186 1.08 8.65 -13.37
CA ARG A 186 2.48 8.35 -13.67
C ARG A 186 2.61 7.14 -14.59
N ALA A 187 1.86 6.07 -14.34
CA ALA A 187 1.85 4.88 -15.19
C ALA A 187 1.34 5.20 -16.61
N GLU A 188 0.24 5.96 -16.73
CA GLU A 188 -0.29 6.40 -18.02
C GLU A 188 0.72 7.19 -18.84
N ARG A 189 1.46 8.12 -18.21
CA ARG A 189 2.52 8.89 -18.88
C ARG A 189 3.65 7.98 -19.37
N LEU A 190 4.07 7.01 -18.56
CA LEU A 190 5.12 6.06 -18.94
C LEU A 190 4.70 5.20 -20.14
N GLU A 191 3.46 4.72 -20.17
CA GLU A 191 2.95 3.95 -21.31
C GLU A 191 2.86 4.80 -22.59
N ARG A 192 2.41 6.07 -22.48
CA ARG A 192 2.43 6.99 -23.63
C ARG A 192 3.84 7.23 -24.15
N GLN A 193 4.83 7.39 -23.26
CA GLN A 193 6.23 7.55 -23.64
C GLN A 193 6.78 6.31 -24.34
N LYS A 194 6.51 5.11 -23.82
CA LYS A 194 6.91 3.85 -24.48
C LYS A 194 6.28 3.71 -25.87
N ALA A 195 4.99 4.04 -26.01
CA ALA A 195 4.30 3.99 -27.29
C ALA A 195 4.91 4.97 -28.31
N GLN A 196 5.27 6.18 -27.88
CA GLN A 196 5.97 7.16 -28.71
C GLN A 196 7.37 6.68 -29.12
N GLN A 197 8.13 6.12 -28.18
CA GLN A 197 9.45 5.54 -28.47
C GLN A 197 9.37 4.40 -29.48
N LYS A 198 8.37 3.51 -29.35
CA LYS A 198 8.14 2.41 -30.30
C LYS A 198 7.81 2.93 -31.70
N ARG A 199 6.96 3.96 -31.80
CA ARG A 199 6.66 4.61 -33.09
C ARG A 199 7.90 5.26 -33.70
N ALA A 200 8.63 6.03 -32.91
CA ALA A 200 9.87 6.68 -33.37
C ALA A 200 10.93 5.66 -33.83
N ALA A 201 11.02 4.50 -33.17
CA ALA A 201 11.91 3.41 -33.58
C ALA A 201 11.49 2.81 -34.94
N ILE A 202 10.18 2.57 -35.14
CA ILE A 202 9.64 2.09 -36.43
C ILE A 202 9.90 3.13 -37.53
N ASP A 203 9.61 4.41 -37.27
CA ASP A 203 9.82 5.49 -38.24
C ASP A 203 11.31 5.63 -38.61
N ALA A 204 12.21 5.52 -37.63
CA ALA A 204 13.66 5.56 -37.85
C ALA A 204 14.14 4.36 -38.70
N GLU A 205 13.59 3.16 -38.46
CA GLU A 205 13.90 1.97 -39.25
C GLU A 205 13.43 2.14 -40.70
N GLN A 206 12.19 2.60 -40.91
CA GLN A 206 11.65 2.89 -42.24
C GLN A 206 12.48 3.95 -42.99
N MET A 207 12.91 5.02 -42.30
CA MET A 207 13.79 6.03 -42.88
C MET A 207 15.17 5.46 -43.25
N ALA A 208 15.74 4.59 -42.40
CA ALA A 208 17.00 3.93 -42.67
C ALA A 208 16.90 2.99 -43.89
N GLU A 209 15.81 2.24 -44.03
CA GLU A 209 15.54 1.39 -45.19
C GLU A 209 15.32 2.20 -46.47
N ALA A 210 14.55 3.28 -46.40
CA ALA A 210 14.34 4.20 -47.51
C ALA A 210 15.67 4.78 -48.02
N LYS A 211 16.55 5.20 -47.10
CA LYS A 211 17.90 5.70 -47.43
C LYS A 211 18.80 4.62 -48.05
N LYS A 212 18.70 3.36 -47.60
CA LYS A 212 19.42 2.24 -48.23
C LYS A 212 18.90 1.96 -49.65
N ARG A 213 17.59 2.05 -49.87
CA ARG A 213 16.98 1.88 -51.20
C ARG A 213 17.40 2.98 -52.18
N THR A 214 17.36 4.24 -51.77
CA THR A 214 17.81 5.35 -52.63
C THR A 214 19.28 5.19 -53.00
N HIS A 215 20.15 4.91 -52.04
CA HIS A 215 21.57 4.69 -52.30
C HIS A 215 21.85 3.47 -53.22
N ARG A 216 21.02 2.41 -53.15
CA ARG A 216 21.08 1.29 -54.10
C ARG A 216 20.67 1.71 -55.52
N LEU A 217 19.60 2.48 -55.65
CA LEU A 217 19.14 3.00 -56.94
C LEU A 217 20.19 3.91 -57.56
N ASP A 218 20.77 4.83 -56.80
CA ASP A 218 21.84 5.72 -57.28
C ASP A 218 23.04 4.93 -57.83
N LYS A 219 23.46 3.87 -57.12
CA LYS A 219 24.52 2.97 -57.60
C LYS A 219 24.13 2.24 -58.89
N LEU A 220 22.88 1.79 -59.00
CA LEU A 220 22.39 1.12 -60.21
C LEU A 220 22.35 2.08 -61.40
N TYR A 221 21.90 3.32 -61.20
CA TYR A 221 21.91 4.37 -62.22
C TYR A 221 23.33 4.69 -62.69
N LEU A 222 24.28 4.88 -61.76
CA LEU A 222 25.68 5.09 -62.12
C LEU A 222 26.28 3.93 -62.92
N PHE A 223 25.97 2.69 -62.55
CA PHE A 223 26.42 1.50 -63.29
C PHE A 223 25.80 1.42 -64.69
N GLY A 224 24.50 1.72 -64.81
CA GLY A 224 23.78 1.72 -66.09
C GLY A 224 24.29 2.78 -67.05
N PHE A 225 24.47 4.02 -66.57
CA PHE A 225 25.06 5.09 -67.38
C PHE A 225 26.53 4.80 -67.73
N GLY A 226 27.29 4.20 -66.82
CA GLY A 226 28.66 3.75 -67.10
C GLY A 226 28.73 2.69 -68.20
N LEU A 227 27.84 1.69 -68.17
CA LEU A 227 27.75 0.66 -69.21
C LEU A 227 27.31 1.20 -70.57
N ILE A 228 26.34 2.12 -70.59
CA ILE A 228 25.90 2.79 -71.83
C ILE A 228 27.03 3.65 -72.41
N GLY A 229 27.74 4.42 -71.57
CA GLY A 229 28.90 5.19 -72.00
C GLY A 229 30.04 4.31 -72.53
N TYR A 230 30.29 3.17 -71.89
CA TYR A 230 31.31 2.20 -72.32
C TYR A 230 30.94 1.52 -73.65
N ALA A 231 29.68 1.10 -73.82
CA ALA A 231 29.18 0.51 -75.06
C ALA A 231 29.21 1.52 -76.23
N ALA A 232 28.87 2.78 -75.99
CA ALA A 232 28.98 3.85 -76.99
C ALA A 232 30.44 4.10 -77.40
N ALA A 233 31.39 4.06 -76.45
CA ALA A 233 32.81 4.20 -76.74
C ALA A 233 33.35 3.04 -77.59
N ILE A 234 32.90 1.80 -77.35
CA ILE A 234 33.26 0.63 -78.17
C ILE A 234 32.69 0.76 -79.59
N LEU A 235 31.44 1.18 -79.73
CA LEU A 235 30.81 1.38 -81.05
C LEU A 235 31.53 2.44 -81.89
N VAL A 236 32.00 3.52 -81.26
CA VAL A 236 32.81 4.55 -81.93
C VAL A 236 34.19 3.99 -82.34
N ALA A 237 34.81 3.14 -81.52
CA ALA A 237 36.11 2.55 -81.82
C ALA A 237 36.08 1.47 -82.91
N VAL A 238 34.94 0.83 -83.18
CA VAL A 238 34.77 -0.20 -84.24
C VAL A 238 34.45 0.42 -85.62
N HIS A 239 34.15 1.72 -85.67
CA HIS A 239 33.86 2.46 -86.91
C HIS A 239 34.97 3.43 -87.34
N HIS A 240 36.17 3.29 -86.77
CA HIS A 240 37.41 3.92 -87.22
C HIS A 240 38.43 2.85 -87.62
#